data_AF-J7J597-F1
#
_entry.id   AF-J7J597-F1
#
_cell.length_a   1.000
_cell.length_b   1.000
_cell.length_c   1.000
_cell.angle_alpha   90.00
_cell.angle_beta   90.00
_cell.angle_gamma   90.00
#
_symmetry.space_group_name_H-M   'P 1'
#
loop_
_entity.id
_entity.type
_entity.pdbx_description
1 polymer ?
#
loop_
_entity_poly.entity_id
_entity_poly.type
_entity_poly.pdbx_seq_one_letter_code
_entity_poly.pdbx_strand_id
1 'polypeptide(L)'
;MAKLKWRLLGILVLSLGFLMGVEKVASATPLNLETARIFGTRQIDTAINVSIEGWNHAETVLLANCDNFPDALVAAPLSHKLDAPILLTPTGGVDAKVMAEIKRLGAQKVILLGGVAALSQKVEQDILKAGLDKPERIYGYDQYETAQKVAERVGAKGEVILASGEQFPDALSISAYAGVTETPIFLTKSKEMPSYTQQALEDLQEEGDLQTIVVGGEAVVSSATLGSLRNVQRIFGNDRYETSAEIYEFARDALSSQTAYLVTGENFPDALAAGGLAAKRRAGIVMTQRANLPGPTYSVLSRPSESPLQVVIIGGVAVITDKVKLMLEGSEQPPYLLADLTIVIDPGHGGPDPGAAGSSGTLEKNNTLPVGLNLAALLRSAGAHVILTRSTDVTPAEGVYSERADLEARTKIANDSKADLFISLHNDSFSNPAASGTTTYYSSVNPLSPQSKALAESIQADLVKAIGLPSRGVKDAAFYVIKNTEMPAVLVELGFLSNPSEEILLGSSEFQRTAAQGIYQGILSYKGF
;
A
#
# COMPACT_ATOMS: atom_id res chain seq x y z
N MET A 1 70.05 -11.56 33.03
CA MET A 1 69.95 -10.08 33.03
C MET A 1 69.34 -9.64 31.68
N ALA A 2 68.13 -10.03 31.31
CA ALA A 2 66.81 -9.78 31.90
C ALA A 2 66.41 -8.29 31.92
N LYS A 3 65.65 -7.93 30.88
CA LYS A 3 64.51 -6.99 30.90
C LYS A 3 64.75 -5.59 31.48
N LEU A 4 65.34 -4.70 30.68
CA LEU A 4 65.16 -3.25 30.90
C LEU A 4 65.31 -2.42 29.62
N LYS A 5 64.53 -2.70 28.55
CA LYS A 5 64.45 -1.81 27.36
C LYS A 5 63.07 -1.73 26.68
N TRP A 6 61.97 -1.99 27.39
CA TRP A 6 60.61 -1.97 26.79
C TRP A 6 59.54 -1.32 27.67
N ARG A 7 59.77 -0.08 28.17
CA ARG A 7 58.73 0.62 28.97
C ARG A 7 58.50 2.10 28.65
N LEU A 8 59.05 2.64 27.56
CA LEU A 8 58.81 4.04 27.18
C LEU A 8 58.24 4.23 25.76
N LEU A 9 57.76 3.16 25.12
CA LEU A 9 57.06 3.23 23.83
C LEU A 9 55.61 2.72 23.93
N GLY A 10 54.97 2.93 25.09
CA GLY A 10 53.63 2.40 25.39
C GLY A 10 52.65 3.44 25.94
N ILE A 11 52.96 4.74 25.87
CA ILE A 11 52.07 5.81 26.38
C ILE A 11 51.83 6.92 25.33
N LEU A 12 52.36 6.81 24.10
CA LEU A 12 52.17 7.81 23.05
C LEU A 12 51.59 7.26 21.74
N VAL A 13 50.67 6.27 21.84
CA VAL A 13 49.85 5.79 20.70
C VAL A 13 48.36 5.66 21.08
N LEU A 14 47.94 6.25 22.21
CA LEU A 14 46.55 6.18 22.69
C LEU A 14 45.76 7.49 22.49
N SER A 15 46.17 8.32 21.53
CA SER A 15 45.48 9.58 21.23
C SER A 15 45.52 9.97 19.76
N LEU A 16 45.39 9.00 18.85
CA LEU A 16 45.12 9.29 17.44
C LEU A 16 43.82 8.61 17.00
N GLY A 17 42.78 9.43 16.89
CA GLY A 17 41.77 9.27 15.85
C GLY A 17 40.74 8.16 16.02
N PHE A 18 40.02 8.14 17.13
CA PHE A 18 38.64 7.66 17.11
C PHE A 18 37.71 8.87 17.17
N LEU A 19 37.80 9.70 16.13
CA LEU A 19 36.65 10.50 15.70
C LEU A 19 35.73 9.50 14.99
N MET A 20 35.01 8.69 15.78
CA MET A 20 33.69 8.26 15.33
C MET A 20 32.93 9.56 15.12
N GLY A 21 32.82 9.97 13.86
CA GLY A 21 31.75 10.87 13.48
C GLY A 21 30.49 10.25 14.06
N VAL A 22 29.80 10.99 14.91
CA VAL A 22 28.43 10.64 15.28
C VAL A 22 27.70 10.74 13.96
N GLU A 23 27.57 9.61 13.24
CA GLU A 23 26.62 9.52 12.14
C GLU A 23 25.31 10.02 12.73
N LYS A 24 24.80 11.10 12.14
CA LYS A 24 23.56 11.72 12.57
C LYS A 24 22.49 10.69 12.24
N VAL A 25 22.20 9.78 13.17
CA VAL A 25 21.11 8.83 13.01
C VAL A 25 19.87 9.69 12.88
N ALA A 26 19.38 9.85 11.64
CA ALA A 26 18.11 10.51 11.41
C ALA A 26 17.06 9.63 12.08
N SER A 27 16.49 10.16 13.17
CA SER A 27 15.27 9.63 13.75
C SER A 27 14.11 10.32 13.05
N ALA A 28 13.07 9.55 12.74
CA ALA A 28 11.84 10.10 12.21
C ALA A 28 11.24 11.20 13.10
N THR A 29 10.43 12.11 12.54
CA THR A 29 9.65 13.03 13.39
C THR A 29 8.65 12.22 14.21
N PRO A 30 8.49 12.53 15.51
CA PRO A 30 7.48 11.90 16.32
C PRO A 30 6.08 12.08 15.73
N LEU A 31 5.39 10.95 15.50
CA LEU A 31 4.00 10.94 15.02
C LEU A 31 3.05 11.64 16.02
N ASN A 32 3.29 11.49 17.33
CA ASN A 32 2.49 12.11 18.41
C ASN A 32 0.98 11.86 18.29
N LEU A 33 0.59 10.66 17.85
CA LEU A 33 -0.81 10.30 17.63
C LEU A 33 -1.47 9.85 18.94
N GLU A 34 -2.75 10.19 19.08
CA GLU A 34 -3.56 9.62 20.16
C GLU A 34 -3.81 8.13 19.85
N THR A 35 -3.61 7.26 20.84
CA THR A 35 -3.83 5.82 20.66
C THR A 35 -4.88 5.26 21.60
N ALA A 36 -5.68 4.34 21.06
CA ALA A 36 -6.56 3.46 21.82
C ALA A 36 -6.32 2.00 21.41
N ARG A 37 -6.87 1.04 22.16
CA ARG A 37 -6.71 -0.38 21.84
C ARG A 37 -8.00 -1.16 22.09
N ILE A 38 -8.43 -1.94 21.11
CA ILE A 38 -9.52 -2.91 21.22
C ILE A 38 -8.90 -4.31 21.13
N PHE A 39 -9.03 -5.10 22.19
CA PHE A 39 -8.37 -6.41 22.25
C PHE A 39 -9.08 -7.36 23.21
N GLY A 40 -8.92 -8.65 23.00
CA GLY A 40 -9.23 -9.69 23.96
C GLY A 40 -8.10 -10.70 24.12
N THR A 41 -8.27 -11.68 25.00
CA THR A 41 -7.28 -12.75 25.21
C THR A 41 -7.18 -13.68 23.99
N ARG A 42 -8.29 -13.89 23.28
CA ARG A 42 -8.41 -14.68 22.06
C ARG A 42 -9.00 -13.81 20.95
N GLN A 43 -8.88 -14.23 19.70
CA GLN A 43 -9.51 -13.55 18.57
C GLN A 43 -11.03 -13.42 18.71
N ILE A 44 -11.67 -14.41 19.35
CA ILE A 44 -13.09 -14.40 19.70
C ILE A 44 -13.41 -13.22 20.63
N ASP A 45 -12.58 -13.02 21.65
CA ASP A 45 -12.78 -11.97 22.65
C ASP A 45 -12.48 -10.58 22.02
N THR A 46 -11.51 -10.48 21.11
CA THR A 46 -11.27 -9.26 20.32
C THR A 46 -12.48 -8.91 19.46
N ALA A 47 -13.05 -9.88 18.73
CA ALA A 47 -14.23 -9.65 17.89
C ALA A 47 -15.46 -9.21 18.70
N ILE A 48 -15.66 -9.75 19.91
CA ILE A 48 -16.70 -9.29 20.84
C ILE A 48 -16.45 -7.84 21.25
N ASN A 49 -15.21 -7.47 21.57
CA ASN A 49 -14.90 -6.09 21.97
C ASN A 49 -15.04 -5.09 20.82
N VAL A 50 -14.74 -5.51 19.58
CA VAL A 50 -15.05 -4.74 18.36
C VAL A 50 -16.56 -4.53 18.22
N SER A 51 -17.36 -5.58 18.47
CA SER A 51 -18.82 -5.49 18.48
C SER A 51 -19.35 -4.52 19.54
N ILE A 52 -18.83 -4.58 20.76
CA ILE A 52 -19.21 -3.67 21.86
C ILE A 52 -18.93 -2.20 21.49
N GLU A 53 -17.79 -1.92 20.85
CA GLU A 53 -17.41 -0.57 20.44
C GLU A 53 -18.26 -0.02 19.28
N GLY A 54 -18.67 -0.89 18.36
CA GLY A 54 -19.42 -0.49 17.16
C GLY A 54 -20.93 -0.48 17.33
N TRP A 55 -21.49 -1.39 18.15
CA TRP A 55 -22.92 -1.68 18.16
C TRP A 55 -23.51 -1.76 19.57
N ASN A 56 -24.43 -0.85 19.88
CA ASN A 56 -25.29 -0.97 21.04
C ASN A 56 -26.43 -1.98 20.81
N HIS A 57 -26.87 -2.10 19.56
CA HIS A 57 -27.90 -3.02 19.08
C HIS A 57 -27.57 -3.42 17.64
N ALA A 58 -27.92 -4.65 17.25
CA ALA A 58 -27.88 -5.12 15.87
C ALA A 58 -28.96 -6.19 15.67
N GLU A 59 -29.81 -6.05 14.65
CA GLU A 59 -30.85 -7.05 14.33
C GLU A 59 -30.22 -8.37 13.84
N THR A 60 -29.11 -8.25 13.11
CA THR A 60 -28.39 -9.35 12.47
C THR A 60 -26.96 -9.43 13.00
N VAL A 61 -26.44 -10.65 13.12
CA VAL A 61 -25.01 -10.93 13.36
C VAL A 61 -24.46 -11.79 12.24
N LEU A 62 -23.29 -11.43 11.71
CA LEU A 62 -22.51 -12.30 10.85
C LEU A 62 -21.59 -13.16 11.72
N LEU A 63 -21.67 -14.48 11.58
CA LEU A 63 -20.88 -15.42 12.35
C LEU A 63 -19.95 -16.20 11.43
N ALA A 64 -18.64 -16.11 11.70
CA ALA A 64 -17.60 -16.80 10.94
C ALA A 64 -16.75 -17.70 11.85
N ASN A 65 -15.97 -18.58 11.22
CA ASN A 65 -15.07 -19.48 11.93
C ASN A 65 -13.83 -18.71 12.44
N CYS A 66 -13.36 -18.98 13.68
CA CYS A 66 -12.20 -18.33 14.27
C CYS A 66 -10.83 -18.97 13.97
N ASP A 67 -10.81 -20.22 13.52
CA ASP A 67 -9.65 -21.07 13.28
C ASP A 67 -9.23 -21.08 11.80
N ASN A 68 -10.20 -21.02 10.89
CA ASN A 68 -10.00 -20.94 9.43
C ASN A 68 -11.09 -20.03 8.83
N PHE A 69 -10.69 -18.84 8.39
CA PHE A 69 -11.60 -17.71 8.16
C PHE A 69 -11.59 -17.10 6.74
N PRO A 70 -11.31 -17.84 5.66
CA PRO A 70 -11.30 -17.24 4.33
C PRO A 70 -12.68 -16.68 3.95
N ASP A 71 -13.75 -17.28 4.50
CA ASP A 71 -15.14 -16.86 4.29
C ASP A 71 -15.47 -15.51 4.96
N ALA A 72 -14.70 -15.09 5.96
CA ALA A 72 -14.89 -13.82 6.68
C ALA A 72 -14.27 -12.63 5.96
N LEU A 73 -13.32 -12.85 5.04
CA LEU A 73 -12.52 -11.80 4.43
C LEU A 73 -13.35 -10.83 3.58
N VAL A 74 -14.42 -11.34 2.99
CA VAL A 74 -15.32 -10.59 2.13
C VAL A 74 -16.56 -10.09 2.88
N ALA A 75 -16.60 -10.25 4.20
CA ALA A 75 -17.80 -10.00 5.00
C ALA A 75 -18.03 -8.51 5.29
N ALA A 76 -17.00 -7.66 5.21
CA ALA A 76 -17.11 -6.25 5.61
C ALA A 76 -18.17 -5.45 4.80
N PRO A 77 -18.27 -5.59 3.46
CA PRO A 77 -19.38 -5.01 2.68
C PRO A 77 -20.76 -5.44 3.16
N LEU A 78 -20.94 -6.74 3.46
CA LEU A 78 -22.21 -7.26 3.94
C LEU A 78 -22.50 -6.81 5.39
N SER A 79 -21.47 -6.76 6.23
CA SER A 79 -21.53 -6.24 7.60
C SER A 79 -21.99 -4.79 7.62
N HIS A 80 -21.40 -3.94 6.77
CA HIS A 80 -21.80 -2.55 6.64
C HIS A 80 -23.24 -2.41 6.12
N LYS A 81 -23.59 -3.13 5.03
CA LYS A 81 -24.92 -3.09 4.42
C LYS A 81 -26.05 -3.49 5.39
N LEU A 82 -25.79 -4.46 6.27
CA LEU A 82 -26.77 -4.95 7.25
C LEU A 82 -26.70 -4.26 8.61
N ASP A 83 -25.77 -3.32 8.78
CA ASP A 83 -25.35 -2.78 10.07
C ASP A 83 -25.15 -3.86 11.15
N ALA A 84 -24.40 -4.90 10.79
CA ALA A 84 -24.25 -6.13 11.56
C ALA A 84 -22.78 -6.37 11.96
N PRO A 85 -22.45 -6.65 13.23
CA PRO A 85 -21.09 -7.01 13.61
C PRO A 85 -20.70 -8.39 13.08
N ILE A 86 -19.39 -8.57 12.87
CA ILE A 86 -18.78 -9.86 12.55
C ILE A 86 -18.26 -10.46 13.85
N LEU A 87 -18.84 -11.59 14.28
CA LEU A 87 -18.38 -12.37 15.42
C LEU A 87 -17.70 -13.66 14.96
N LEU A 88 -16.83 -14.19 15.81
CA LEU A 88 -16.02 -15.38 15.50
C LEU A 88 -16.33 -16.51 16.48
N THR A 89 -16.43 -17.74 15.98
CA THR A 89 -16.63 -18.93 16.82
C THR A 89 -15.87 -20.15 16.29
N PRO A 90 -15.56 -21.16 17.14
CA PRO A 90 -14.93 -22.39 16.66
C PRO A 90 -15.87 -23.23 15.78
N THR A 91 -15.32 -24.13 14.97
CA THR A 91 -16.10 -25.04 14.11
C THR A 91 -17.16 -25.84 14.87
N GLY A 92 -16.83 -26.25 16.10
CA GLY A 92 -17.59 -27.22 16.89
C GLY A 92 -18.77 -26.66 17.69
N GLY A 93 -19.08 -25.36 17.61
CA GLY A 93 -20.21 -24.76 18.32
C GLY A 93 -20.04 -23.27 18.59
N VAL A 94 -21.09 -22.65 19.13
CA VAL A 94 -21.05 -21.22 19.49
C VAL A 94 -20.37 -21.04 20.84
N ASP A 95 -19.26 -20.29 20.91
CA ASP A 95 -18.62 -19.92 22.17
C ASP A 95 -19.63 -19.20 23.08
N ALA A 96 -19.64 -19.55 24.37
CA ALA A 96 -20.64 -19.02 25.31
C ALA A 96 -20.61 -17.48 25.40
N LYS A 97 -19.43 -16.85 25.26
CA LYS A 97 -19.32 -15.39 25.26
C LYS A 97 -19.86 -14.78 23.97
N VAL A 98 -19.69 -15.46 22.84
CA VAL A 98 -20.29 -15.04 21.56
C VAL A 98 -21.81 -15.10 21.65
N MET A 99 -22.35 -16.17 22.22
CA MET A 99 -23.80 -16.28 22.42
C MET A 99 -24.33 -15.20 23.38
N ALA A 100 -23.57 -14.85 24.41
CA ALA A 100 -23.92 -13.74 25.29
C ALA A 100 -23.90 -12.39 24.54
N GLU A 101 -22.94 -12.19 23.65
CA GLU A 101 -22.84 -10.98 22.83
C GLU A 101 -23.99 -10.87 21.81
N ILE A 102 -24.35 -11.96 21.13
CA ILE A 102 -25.53 -12.02 20.24
C ILE A 102 -26.79 -11.59 21.00
N LYS A 103 -26.94 -12.05 22.25
CA LYS A 103 -28.07 -11.65 23.12
C LYS A 103 -27.98 -10.20 23.58
N ARG A 104 -26.79 -9.69 23.92
CA ARG A 104 -26.57 -8.28 24.30
C ARG A 104 -26.99 -7.35 23.17
N LEU A 105 -26.61 -7.70 21.94
CA LEU A 105 -26.99 -6.97 20.73
C LEU A 105 -28.50 -6.99 20.47
N GLY A 106 -29.25 -7.93 21.07
CA GLY A 106 -30.66 -8.14 20.77
C GLY A 106 -30.90 -8.69 19.37
N ALA A 107 -29.91 -9.40 18.80
CA ALA A 107 -29.99 -9.95 17.46
C ALA A 107 -31.04 -11.06 17.39
N GLN A 108 -31.82 -11.04 16.31
CA GLN A 108 -32.82 -12.08 16.01
C GLN A 108 -32.32 -13.01 14.92
N LYS A 109 -31.53 -12.48 13.99
CA LYS A 109 -30.99 -13.19 12.82
C LYS A 109 -29.50 -13.44 12.99
N VAL A 110 -29.08 -14.64 12.64
CA VAL A 110 -27.66 -15.00 12.54
C VAL A 110 -27.41 -15.51 11.13
N ILE A 111 -26.42 -14.93 10.46
CA ILE A 111 -25.95 -15.37 9.14
C ILE A 111 -24.61 -16.07 9.35
N LEU A 112 -24.55 -17.35 9.01
CA LEU A 112 -23.33 -18.16 9.04
C LEU A 112 -22.58 -17.97 7.73
N LEU A 113 -21.30 -17.60 7.82
CA LEU A 113 -20.39 -17.50 6.68
C LEU A 113 -19.54 -18.76 6.59
N GLY A 114 -19.73 -19.52 5.51
CA GLY A 114 -19.02 -20.77 5.26
C GLY A 114 -19.89 -22.02 5.43
N GLY A 115 -19.42 -23.13 4.84
CA GLY A 115 -20.11 -24.41 4.86
C GLY A 115 -20.04 -25.12 6.21
N VAL A 116 -20.60 -26.33 6.30
CA VAL A 116 -20.61 -27.14 7.53
C VAL A 116 -19.21 -27.57 8.00
N ALA A 117 -18.22 -27.55 7.10
CA ALA A 117 -16.81 -27.79 7.45
C ALA A 117 -16.21 -26.61 8.23
N ALA A 118 -16.63 -25.37 7.94
CA ALA A 118 -16.23 -24.18 8.67
C ALA A 118 -17.09 -24.00 9.93
N LEU A 119 -18.41 -24.14 9.83
CA LEU A 119 -19.32 -23.96 10.96
C LEU A 119 -20.28 -25.15 11.01
N SER A 120 -19.99 -26.12 11.88
CA SER A 120 -20.70 -27.40 11.90
C SER A 120 -22.19 -27.26 12.20
N GLN A 121 -22.96 -28.33 11.97
CA GLN A 121 -24.37 -28.37 12.36
C GLN A 121 -24.59 -28.09 13.86
N LYS A 122 -23.58 -28.32 14.70
CA LYS A 122 -23.67 -27.98 16.13
C LYS A 122 -23.77 -26.45 16.34
N VAL A 123 -23.13 -25.63 15.51
CA VAL A 123 -23.28 -24.16 15.54
C VAL A 123 -24.74 -23.78 15.31
N GLU A 124 -25.39 -24.33 14.29
CA GLU A 124 -26.82 -24.11 14.00
C GLU A 124 -27.71 -24.54 15.16
N GLN A 125 -27.44 -25.72 15.74
CA GLN A 125 -28.18 -26.25 16.87
C GLN A 125 -28.04 -25.39 18.12
N ASP A 126 -26.85 -24.85 18.38
CA ASP A 126 -26.60 -23.98 19.54
C ASP A 126 -27.38 -22.66 19.40
N ILE A 127 -27.48 -22.09 18.19
CA ILE A 127 -28.29 -20.90 17.88
C ILE A 127 -29.79 -21.18 18.11
N LEU A 128 -30.31 -22.28 17.56
CA LEU A 128 -31.71 -22.67 17.74
C LEU A 128 -32.06 -22.94 19.21
N LYS A 129 -31.18 -23.63 19.95
CA LYS A 129 -31.37 -23.89 21.39
C LYS A 129 -31.34 -22.60 22.22
N ALA A 130 -30.70 -21.55 21.74
CA ALA A 130 -30.70 -20.24 22.39
C ALA A 130 -32.01 -19.45 22.17
N GLY A 131 -32.95 -19.97 21.37
CA GLY A 131 -34.25 -19.35 21.09
C GLY A 131 -34.21 -18.32 19.95
N LEU A 132 -33.17 -18.33 19.14
CA LEU A 132 -33.01 -17.49 17.95
C LEU A 132 -33.64 -18.15 16.72
N ASP A 133 -33.89 -17.36 15.68
CA ASP A 133 -34.37 -17.88 14.40
C ASP A 133 -33.38 -18.88 13.79
N LYS A 134 -33.88 -19.74 12.90
CA LYS A 134 -33.02 -20.63 12.13
C LYS A 134 -31.98 -19.79 11.37
N PRO A 135 -30.68 -20.02 11.57
CA PRO A 135 -29.66 -19.20 10.93
C PRO A 135 -29.70 -19.37 9.40
N GLU A 136 -29.50 -18.26 8.70
CA GLU A 136 -29.18 -18.27 7.27
C GLU A 136 -27.72 -18.70 7.11
N ARG A 137 -27.39 -19.39 6.02
CA ARG A 137 -26.01 -19.80 5.72
C ARG A 137 -25.64 -19.40 4.31
N ILE A 138 -24.59 -18.60 4.19
CA ILE A 138 -23.99 -18.22 2.91
C ILE A 138 -22.71 -19.04 2.75
N TYR A 139 -22.69 -19.93 1.75
CA TYR A 139 -21.57 -20.85 1.53
C TYR A 139 -21.52 -21.36 0.09
N GLY A 140 -20.31 -21.58 -0.40
CA GLY A 140 -20.01 -22.30 -1.64
C GLY A 140 -19.26 -23.61 -1.39
N TYR A 141 -18.81 -24.22 -2.48
CA TYR A 141 -17.94 -25.39 -2.48
C TYR A 141 -16.58 -25.08 -1.81
N ASP A 142 -16.05 -23.89 -2.06
CA ASP A 142 -14.82 -23.36 -1.49
C ASP A 142 -14.97 -21.89 -1.09
N GLN A 143 -13.86 -21.27 -0.65
CA GLN A 143 -13.84 -19.87 -0.20
C GLN A 143 -14.19 -18.86 -1.30
N TYR A 144 -13.93 -19.20 -2.56
CA TYR A 144 -14.11 -18.25 -3.64
C TYR A 144 -15.56 -18.27 -4.15
N GLU A 145 -16.21 -19.45 -4.19
CA GLU A 145 -17.66 -19.51 -4.43
C GLU A 145 -18.42 -18.92 -3.22
N THR A 146 -17.93 -19.13 -1.99
CA THR A 146 -18.48 -18.43 -0.82
C THR A 146 -18.37 -16.92 -0.97
N ALA A 147 -17.22 -16.42 -1.44
CA ALA A 147 -17.04 -15.00 -1.71
C ALA A 147 -18.00 -14.46 -2.78
N GLN A 148 -18.20 -15.21 -3.86
CA GLN A 148 -19.16 -14.89 -4.90
C GLN A 148 -20.60 -14.79 -4.36
N LYS A 149 -21.03 -15.71 -3.49
CA LYS A 149 -22.37 -15.64 -2.86
C LYS A 149 -22.53 -14.49 -1.87
N VAL A 150 -21.48 -14.13 -1.14
CA VAL A 150 -21.48 -12.91 -0.32
C VAL A 150 -21.58 -11.68 -1.21
N ALA A 151 -20.83 -11.63 -2.31
CA ALA A 151 -20.85 -10.55 -3.29
C ALA A 151 -22.24 -10.35 -3.92
N GLU A 152 -22.95 -11.42 -4.28
CA GLU A 152 -24.35 -11.36 -4.75
C GLU A 152 -25.26 -10.67 -3.73
N ARG A 153 -25.06 -10.95 -2.44
CA ARG A 153 -25.87 -10.39 -1.35
C ARG A 153 -25.58 -8.92 -1.09
N VAL A 154 -24.32 -8.51 -1.28
CA VAL A 154 -23.89 -7.10 -1.25
C VAL A 154 -24.47 -6.35 -2.45
N GLY A 155 -24.40 -6.95 -3.64
CA GLY A 155 -24.92 -6.40 -4.90
C GLY A 155 -24.02 -5.32 -5.48
N ALA A 156 -23.36 -5.62 -6.60
CA ALA A 156 -22.48 -4.67 -7.29
C ALA A 156 -23.26 -3.48 -7.86
N LYS A 157 -22.64 -2.30 -7.85
CA LYS A 157 -23.19 -1.06 -8.43
C LYS A 157 -22.24 -0.45 -9.46
N GLY A 158 -21.84 -1.26 -10.45
CA GLY A 158 -20.87 -0.85 -11.48
C GLY A 158 -19.40 -0.88 -11.03
N GLU A 159 -19.13 -1.31 -9.79
CA GLU A 159 -17.77 -1.50 -9.27
C GLU A 159 -17.69 -2.82 -8.49
N VAL A 160 -16.55 -3.51 -8.61
CA VAL A 160 -16.20 -4.71 -7.83
C VAL A 160 -14.73 -4.66 -7.42
N ILE A 161 -14.39 -5.37 -6.35
CA ILE A 161 -13.00 -5.58 -5.92
C ILE A 161 -12.62 -7.03 -6.18
N LEU A 162 -11.44 -7.26 -6.75
CA LEU A 162 -10.85 -8.58 -6.95
C LEU A 162 -9.54 -8.68 -6.16
N ALA A 163 -9.49 -9.61 -5.20
CA ALA A 163 -8.32 -9.81 -4.34
C ALA A 163 -7.89 -11.28 -4.32
N SER A 164 -6.66 -11.54 -3.84
CA SER A 164 -6.18 -12.91 -3.70
C SER A 164 -6.95 -13.66 -2.61
N GLY A 165 -7.44 -14.86 -2.93
CA GLY A 165 -7.95 -15.83 -1.95
C GLY A 165 -6.85 -16.73 -1.39
N GLU A 166 -5.60 -16.57 -1.80
CA GLU A 166 -4.45 -17.33 -1.29
C GLU A 166 -3.63 -16.52 -0.27
N GLN A 167 -3.68 -15.18 -0.41
CA GLN A 167 -3.06 -14.22 0.51
C GLN A 167 -4.08 -13.17 0.94
N PHE A 168 -4.38 -13.14 2.22
CA PHE A 168 -5.47 -12.35 2.79
C PHE A 168 -5.20 -10.90 3.22
N PRO A 169 -3.95 -10.39 3.35
CA PRO A 169 -3.73 -9.01 3.80
C PRO A 169 -4.42 -7.99 2.89
N ASP A 170 -4.37 -8.20 1.58
CA ASP A 170 -4.88 -7.28 0.56
C ASP A 170 -6.41 -7.10 0.67
N ALA A 171 -7.14 -8.21 0.74
CA ALA A 171 -8.60 -8.23 0.93
C ALA A 171 -9.00 -7.58 2.26
N LEU A 172 -8.20 -7.79 3.32
CA LEU A 172 -8.45 -7.18 4.62
C LEU A 172 -8.24 -5.65 4.59
N SER A 173 -7.18 -5.14 3.97
CA SER A 173 -6.91 -3.69 3.92
C SER A 173 -7.98 -2.90 3.16
N ILE A 174 -8.55 -3.46 2.09
CA ILE A 174 -9.60 -2.80 1.30
C ILE A 174 -11.01 -2.94 1.90
N SER A 175 -11.16 -3.76 2.95
CA SER A 175 -12.46 -4.11 3.52
C SER A 175 -13.29 -2.91 3.99
N ALA A 176 -12.66 -1.86 4.53
CA ALA A 176 -13.34 -0.65 4.97
C ALA A 176 -13.90 0.17 3.79
N TYR A 177 -13.10 0.36 2.74
CA TYR A 177 -13.54 1.01 1.50
C TYR A 177 -14.73 0.24 0.91
N ALA A 178 -14.54 -1.07 0.71
CA ALA A 178 -15.56 -1.97 0.18
C ALA A 178 -16.88 -1.92 0.98
N GLY A 179 -16.76 -1.80 2.31
CA GLY A 179 -17.84 -1.53 3.23
C GLY A 179 -18.63 -0.26 2.90
N VAL A 180 -17.94 0.88 2.94
CA VAL A 180 -18.53 2.22 2.80
C VAL A 180 -19.12 2.45 1.41
N THR A 181 -18.48 1.93 0.37
CA THR A 181 -18.95 2.06 -1.03
C THR A 181 -19.96 1.00 -1.43
N GLU A 182 -20.22 0.02 -0.55
CA GLU A 182 -21.00 -1.19 -0.84
C GLU A 182 -20.47 -1.95 -2.07
N THR A 183 -19.15 -1.90 -2.29
CA THR A 183 -18.46 -2.60 -3.38
C THR A 183 -18.18 -4.06 -2.95
N PRO A 184 -18.72 -5.07 -3.67
CA PRO A 184 -18.47 -6.47 -3.31
C PRO A 184 -17.02 -6.88 -3.58
N ILE A 185 -16.51 -7.80 -2.74
CA ILE A 185 -15.17 -8.38 -2.89
C ILE A 185 -15.31 -9.81 -3.42
N PHE A 186 -14.69 -10.04 -4.57
CA PHE A 186 -14.45 -11.36 -5.15
C PHE A 186 -13.03 -11.84 -4.84
N LEU A 187 -12.86 -13.15 -4.75
CA LEU A 187 -11.55 -13.78 -4.56
C LEU A 187 -11.09 -14.49 -5.84
N THR A 188 -9.78 -14.49 -6.07
CA THR A 188 -9.12 -15.23 -7.16
C THR A 188 -7.82 -15.89 -6.69
N LYS A 189 -7.33 -16.90 -7.42
CA LYS A 189 -5.97 -17.41 -7.23
C LYS A 189 -4.98 -16.55 -8.03
N SER A 190 -3.70 -16.68 -7.71
CA SER A 190 -2.62 -15.93 -8.37
C SER A 190 -2.52 -16.16 -9.87
N LYS A 191 -2.67 -17.42 -10.33
CA LYS A 191 -2.42 -17.82 -11.73
C LYS A 191 -3.65 -18.34 -12.46
N GLU A 192 -4.79 -18.39 -11.80
CA GLU A 192 -6.03 -18.94 -12.35
C GLU A 192 -7.21 -18.22 -11.70
N MET A 193 -8.08 -17.63 -12.50
CA MET A 193 -9.37 -17.14 -12.00
C MET A 193 -10.33 -18.31 -11.91
N PRO A 194 -10.88 -18.64 -10.73
CA PRO A 194 -11.85 -19.72 -10.64
C PRO A 194 -13.12 -19.42 -11.44
N SER A 195 -13.78 -20.47 -11.96
CA SER A 195 -14.91 -20.33 -12.89
C SER A 195 -16.11 -19.58 -12.32
N TYR A 196 -16.45 -19.76 -11.05
CA TYR A 196 -17.55 -19.00 -10.42
C TYR A 196 -17.21 -17.50 -10.26
N THR A 197 -15.94 -17.14 -10.05
CA THR A 197 -15.51 -15.74 -10.02
C THR A 197 -15.55 -15.16 -11.42
N GLN A 198 -15.01 -15.89 -12.39
CA GLN A 198 -15.01 -15.47 -13.79
C GLN A 198 -16.44 -15.25 -14.30
N GLN A 199 -17.33 -16.22 -14.12
CA GLN A 199 -18.71 -16.12 -14.59
C GLN A 199 -19.43 -14.92 -13.95
N ALA A 200 -19.29 -14.73 -12.64
CA ALA A 200 -19.94 -13.60 -11.96
C ALA A 200 -19.44 -12.24 -12.47
N LEU A 201 -18.15 -12.11 -12.78
CA LEU A 201 -17.59 -10.89 -13.36
C LEU A 201 -18.03 -10.68 -14.81
N GLU A 202 -18.14 -11.76 -15.59
CA GLU A 202 -18.65 -11.72 -16.96
C GLU A 202 -20.13 -11.28 -16.99
N ASP A 203 -20.97 -11.87 -16.15
CA ASP A 203 -22.39 -11.51 -16.02
C ASP A 203 -22.55 -10.01 -15.66
N LEU A 204 -21.79 -9.51 -14.68
CA LEU A 204 -21.81 -8.09 -14.29
C LEU A 204 -21.33 -7.14 -15.40
N GLN A 205 -20.37 -7.56 -16.23
CA GLN A 205 -19.94 -6.79 -17.41
C GLN A 205 -20.97 -6.80 -18.54
N GLU A 206 -21.84 -7.81 -18.61
CA GLU A 206 -22.95 -7.86 -19.56
C GLU A 206 -24.11 -6.93 -19.14
N GLU A 207 -24.27 -6.70 -17.83
CA GLU A 207 -25.28 -5.78 -17.28
C GLU A 207 -24.95 -4.29 -17.51
N GLY A 208 -23.67 -3.95 -17.65
CA GLY A 208 -23.24 -2.58 -17.91
C GLY A 208 -21.74 -2.34 -17.75
N ASP A 209 -21.36 -1.06 -17.66
CA ASP A 209 -19.97 -0.69 -17.41
C ASP A 209 -19.56 -1.12 -15.99
N LEU A 210 -18.63 -2.07 -15.92
CA LEU A 210 -18.05 -2.56 -14.68
C LEU A 210 -16.63 -2.04 -14.52
N GLN A 211 -16.36 -1.40 -13.38
CA GLN A 211 -15.02 -1.10 -12.90
C GLN A 211 -14.55 -2.22 -11.97
N THR A 212 -13.35 -2.76 -12.22
CA THR A 212 -12.74 -3.79 -11.37
C THR A 212 -11.48 -3.24 -10.71
N ILE A 213 -11.51 -3.12 -9.39
CA ILE A 213 -10.35 -2.79 -8.58
C ILE A 213 -9.64 -4.10 -8.21
N VAL A 214 -8.49 -4.34 -8.79
CA VAL A 214 -7.61 -5.45 -8.44
C VAL A 214 -6.69 -5.02 -7.30
N VAL A 215 -6.73 -5.74 -6.18
CA VAL A 215 -5.83 -5.49 -5.05
C VAL A 215 -4.76 -6.57 -4.98
N GLY A 216 -3.51 -6.12 -4.99
CA GLY A 216 -2.32 -6.96 -4.92
C GLY A 216 -1.50 -6.92 -6.21
N GLY A 217 -0.20 -7.19 -6.08
CA GLY A 217 0.74 -7.18 -7.20
C GLY A 217 0.64 -8.42 -8.10
N GLU A 218 1.43 -8.45 -9.17
CA GLU A 218 1.48 -9.55 -10.15
C GLU A 218 1.71 -10.94 -9.53
N ALA A 219 2.44 -11.00 -8.41
CA ALA A 219 2.73 -12.26 -7.72
C ALA A 219 1.49 -12.91 -7.08
N VAL A 220 0.47 -12.11 -6.71
CA VAL A 220 -0.71 -12.59 -5.98
C VAL A 220 -1.99 -12.52 -6.82
N VAL A 221 -2.03 -11.68 -7.86
CA VAL A 221 -3.06 -11.65 -8.90
C VAL A 221 -2.40 -11.32 -10.24
N SER A 222 -2.09 -12.34 -11.04
CA SER A 222 -1.42 -12.17 -12.33
C SER A 222 -2.30 -11.45 -13.35
N SER A 223 -1.77 -10.44 -14.05
CA SER A 223 -2.50 -9.77 -15.13
C SER A 223 -2.89 -10.72 -16.28
N ALA A 224 -2.20 -11.85 -16.43
CA ALA A 224 -2.58 -12.88 -17.40
C ALA A 224 -3.96 -13.50 -17.13
N THR A 225 -4.46 -13.43 -15.89
CA THR A 225 -5.80 -13.95 -15.53
C THR A 225 -6.90 -12.92 -15.72
N LEU A 226 -6.58 -11.67 -16.07
CA LEU A 226 -7.52 -10.55 -16.11
C LEU A 226 -7.99 -10.20 -17.53
N GLY A 227 -7.56 -10.95 -18.55
CA GLY A 227 -7.76 -10.58 -19.96
C GLY A 227 -9.21 -10.44 -20.43
N SER A 228 -10.18 -11.00 -19.69
CA SER A 228 -11.62 -10.82 -19.96
C SER A 228 -12.22 -9.54 -19.35
N LEU A 229 -11.46 -8.82 -18.53
CA LEU A 229 -11.93 -7.63 -17.81
C LEU A 229 -11.62 -6.35 -18.61
N ARG A 230 -12.62 -5.48 -18.76
CA ARG A 230 -12.51 -4.29 -19.63
C ARG A 230 -11.93 -3.06 -18.93
N ASN A 231 -12.33 -2.81 -17.68
CA ASN A 231 -11.88 -1.64 -16.91
C ASN A 231 -11.23 -2.09 -15.60
N VAL A 232 -9.91 -2.23 -15.61
CA VAL A 232 -9.14 -2.71 -14.46
C VAL A 232 -8.27 -1.59 -13.89
N GLN A 233 -8.46 -1.27 -12.62
CA GLN A 233 -7.54 -0.48 -11.83
C GLN A 233 -6.81 -1.42 -10.85
N ARG A 234 -5.48 -1.38 -10.82
CA ARG A 234 -4.71 -2.18 -9.85
C ARG A 234 -4.15 -1.30 -8.74
N ILE A 235 -4.32 -1.73 -7.49
CA ILE A 235 -3.71 -1.13 -6.29
C ILE A 235 -2.79 -2.16 -5.67
N PHE A 236 -1.51 -1.84 -5.52
CA PHE A 236 -0.51 -2.78 -5.00
C PHE A 236 0.72 -2.06 -4.45
N GLY A 237 1.43 -2.75 -3.55
CA GLY A 237 2.79 -2.42 -3.15
C GLY A 237 3.72 -3.64 -3.27
N ASN A 238 4.99 -3.46 -2.91
CA ASN A 238 6.01 -4.53 -2.90
C ASN A 238 5.77 -5.57 -1.80
N ASP A 239 5.10 -5.17 -0.73
CA ASP A 239 4.65 -6.05 0.34
C ASP A 239 3.26 -5.65 0.85
N ARG A 240 2.75 -6.41 1.82
CA ARG A 240 1.41 -6.19 2.41
C ARG A 240 1.26 -4.86 3.14
N TYR A 241 2.35 -4.31 3.68
CA TYR A 241 2.31 -3.05 4.43
C TYR A 241 2.21 -1.89 3.46
N GLU A 242 2.95 -1.97 2.35
CA GLU A 242 2.82 -1.00 1.27
C GLU A 242 1.48 -1.10 0.55
N THR A 243 0.99 -2.30 0.18
CA THR A 243 -0.36 -2.43 -0.41
C THR A 243 -1.43 -1.84 0.51
N SER A 244 -1.34 -2.06 1.83
CA SER A 244 -2.25 -1.45 2.79
C SER A 244 -2.13 0.07 2.85
N ALA A 245 -0.93 0.65 2.70
CA ALA A 245 -0.71 2.08 2.65
C ALA A 245 -1.27 2.71 1.36
N GLU A 246 -1.08 2.05 0.21
CA GLU A 246 -1.68 2.50 -1.06
C GLU A 246 -3.20 2.48 -1.02
N ILE A 247 -3.79 1.45 -0.41
CA ILE A 247 -5.24 1.39 -0.18
C ILE A 247 -5.70 2.53 0.72
N TYR A 248 -4.98 2.82 1.80
CA TYR A 248 -5.32 3.89 2.72
C TYR A 248 -5.37 5.25 2.01
N GLU A 249 -4.39 5.54 1.14
CA GLU A 249 -4.39 6.76 0.33
C GLU A 249 -5.46 6.75 -0.77
N PHE A 250 -5.64 5.63 -1.47
CA PHE A 250 -6.70 5.49 -2.49
C PHE A 250 -8.10 5.73 -1.90
N ALA A 251 -8.36 5.17 -0.72
CA ALA A 251 -9.68 5.19 -0.09
C ALA A 251 -9.98 6.47 0.68
N ARG A 252 -9.03 7.42 0.75
CA ARG A 252 -9.09 8.60 1.63
C ARG A 252 -10.37 9.42 1.49
N ASP A 253 -10.80 9.68 0.27
CA ASP A 253 -11.96 10.53 0.02
C ASP A 253 -13.27 9.82 0.42
N ALA A 254 -13.29 8.48 0.34
CA ALA A 254 -14.40 7.66 0.84
C ALA A 254 -14.37 7.52 2.38
N LEU A 255 -13.18 7.44 2.98
CA LEU A 255 -12.93 7.18 4.40
C LEU A 255 -12.55 8.47 5.15
N SER A 256 -13.55 9.31 5.39
CA SER A 256 -13.38 10.67 5.93
C SER A 256 -13.12 10.76 7.44
N SER A 257 -13.02 9.63 8.15
CA SER A 257 -12.82 9.64 9.61
C SER A 257 -11.41 10.07 10.00
N GLN A 258 -11.28 10.76 11.14
CA GLN A 258 -9.99 11.04 11.80
C GLN A 258 -9.56 9.87 12.69
N THR A 259 -10.00 8.65 12.36
CA THR A 259 -9.59 7.41 13.02
C THR A 259 -8.97 6.48 11.99
N ALA A 260 -7.81 5.91 12.31
CA ALA A 260 -7.21 4.80 11.59
C ALA A 260 -7.18 3.56 12.47
N TYR A 261 -7.59 2.41 11.95
CA TYR A 261 -7.47 1.13 12.62
C TYR A 261 -6.15 0.46 12.25
N LEU A 262 -5.28 0.25 13.24
CA LEU A 262 -4.01 -0.44 13.06
C LEU A 262 -4.15 -1.92 13.39
N VAL A 263 -3.92 -2.76 12.39
CA VAL A 263 -3.98 -4.23 12.50
C VAL A 263 -2.62 -4.85 12.23
N THR A 264 -2.39 -6.09 12.68
CA THR A 264 -1.14 -6.78 12.35
C THR A 264 -1.16 -7.27 10.90
N GLY A 265 -0.01 -7.18 10.24
CA GLY A 265 0.26 -7.80 8.94
C GLY A 265 0.72 -9.25 9.04
N GLU A 266 0.85 -9.86 10.22
CA GLU A 266 1.49 -11.18 10.38
C GLU A 266 0.48 -12.31 10.61
N ASN A 267 -0.56 -12.07 11.42
CA ASN A 267 -1.62 -13.03 11.74
C ASN A 267 -2.95 -12.32 11.96
N PHE A 268 -3.96 -12.59 11.13
CA PHE A 268 -5.10 -11.68 10.93
C PHE A 268 -6.42 -11.95 11.68
N PRO A 269 -6.58 -12.92 12.60
CA PRO A 269 -7.91 -13.25 13.10
C PRO A 269 -8.53 -12.11 13.94
N ASP A 270 -7.70 -11.30 14.61
CA ASP A 270 -8.14 -10.10 15.32
C ASP A 270 -8.65 -9.01 14.35
N ALA A 271 -8.09 -8.96 13.14
CA ALA A 271 -8.34 -7.90 12.17
C ALA A 271 -9.65 -8.08 11.38
N LEU A 272 -10.15 -9.31 11.24
CA LEU A 272 -11.35 -9.62 10.46
C LEU A 272 -12.57 -8.86 10.96
N ALA A 273 -12.77 -8.83 12.27
CA ALA A 273 -13.89 -8.11 12.89
C ALA A 273 -13.75 -6.59 12.70
N ALA A 274 -12.50 -6.09 12.61
CA ALA A 274 -12.24 -4.67 12.46
C ALA A 274 -12.72 -4.12 11.11
N GLY A 275 -12.78 -4.93 10.04
CA GLY A 275 -13.27 -4.50 8.73
C GLY A 275 -14.68 -3.90 8.77
N GLY A 276 -15.61 -4.59 9.45
CA GLY A 276 -16.98 -4.10 9.63
C GLY A 276 -17.06 -2.82 10.47
N LEU A 277 -16.27 -2.73 11.55
CA LEU A 277 -16.22 -1.54 12.40
C LEU A 277 -15.59 -0.35 11.65
N ALA A 278 -14.50 -0.58 10.93
CA ALA A 278 -13.81 0.42 10.13
C ALA A 278 -14.74 0.98 9.05
N ALA A 279 -15.49 0.12 8.34
CA ALA A 279 -16.53 0.54 7.42
C ALA A 279 -17.61 1.38 8.11
N LYS A 280 -18.18 0.91 9.23
CA LYS A 280 -19.22 1.63 9.99
C LYS A 280 -18.76 3.01 10.46
N ARG A 281 -17.47 3.15 10.78
CA ARG A 281 -16.86 4.41 11.22
C ARG A 281 -16.27 5.23 10.07
N ARG A 282 -16.33 4.76 8.82
CA ARG A 282 -15.69 5.36 7.64
C ARG A 282 -14.20 5.64 7.87
N ALA A 283 -13.53 4.69 8.50
CA ALA A 283 -12.14 4.78 8.96
C ALA A 283 -11.24 3.86 8.13
N GLY A 284 -10.02 4.32 7.83
CA GLY A 284 -9.03 3.53 7.12
C GLY A 284 -8.43 2.41 7.98
N ILE A 285 -7.94 1.37 7.31
CA ILE A 285 -7.15 0.29 7.94
C ILE A 285 -5.71 0.40 7.44
N VAL A 286 -4.78 0.35 8.39
CA VAL A 286 -3.35 0.28 8.11
C VAL A 286 -2.73 -0.92 8.82
N MET A 287 -1.63 -1.44 8.30
CA MET A 287 -0.98 -2.65 8.83
C MET A 287 0.34 -2.38 9.53
N THR A 288 0.69 -3.19 10.53
CA THR A 288 1.98 -3.13 11.23
C THR A 288 2.59 -4.52 11.41
N GLN A 289 3.91 -4.58 11.59
CA GLN A 289 4.56 -5.76 12.16
C GLN A 289 4.31 -5.80 13.67
N ARG A 290 4.56 -6.96 14.30
CA ARG A 290 4.33 -7.15 15.74
C ARG A 290 5.05 -6.13 16.62
N ALA A 291 6.29 -5.78 16.28
CA ALA A 291 7.18 -4.97 17.12
C ALA A 291 7.86 -3.83 16.36
N ASN A 292 7.39 -3.51 15.16
CA ASN A 292 7.93 -2.45 14.32
C ASN A 292 6.80 -1.85 13.49
N LEU A 293 6.78 -0.52 13.38
CA LEU A 293 5.83 0.20 12.55
C LEU A 293 6.46 0.40 11.17
N PRO A 294 6.06 -0.32 10.10
CA PRO A 294 6.72 -0.28 8.79
C PRO A 294 6.75 1.14 8.18
N GLY A 295 7.75 1.42 7.35
CA GLY A 295 7.92 2.72 6.69
C GLY A 295 6.68 3.21 5.94
N PRO A 296 6.01 2.37 5.11
CA PRO A 296 4.79 2.77 4.41
C PRO A 296 3.66 3.14 5.38
N THR A 297 3.54 2.43 6.50
CA THR A 297 2.56 2.73 7.55
C THR A 297 2.88 4.03 8.26
N TYR A 298 4.15 4.27 8.62
CA TYR A 298 4.59 5.55 9.17
C TYR A 298 4.28 6.69 8.20
N SER A 299 4.60 6.50 6.91
CA SER A 299 4.43 7.50 5.85
C SER A 299 2.98 8.02 5.80
N VAL A 300 1.99 7.13 5.67
CA VAL A 300 0.57 7.54 5.58
C VAL A 300 0.01 8.10 6.89
N LEU A 301 0.54 7.66 8.05
CA LEU A 301 0.12 8.17 9.36
C LEU A 301 0.79 9.50 9.74
N SER A 302 1.95 9.81 9.16
CA SER A 302 2.71 11.05 9.41
C SER A 302 2.15 12.26 8.67
N ARG A 303 1.16 12.06 7.80
CA ARG A 303 0.67 13.11 6.92
C ARG A 303 0.05 14.26 7.71
N PRO A 304 0.38 15.52 7.38
CA PRO A 304 -0.31 16.67 7.95
C PRO A 304 -1.82 16.60 7.71
N SER A 305 -2.60 16.74 8.78
CA SER A 305 -4.06 16.84 8.78
C SER A 305 -4.49 18.05 9.60
N GLU A 306 -5.60 18.69 9.24
CA GLU A 306 -6.18 19.80 10.01
C GLU A 306 -6.68 19.36 11.40
N SER A 307 -6.96 18.07 11.56
CA SER A 307 -7.38 17.46 12.82
C SER A 307 -6.44 16.33 13.22
N PRO A 308 -6.17 16.13 14.53
CA PRO A 308 -5.31 15.05 14.99
C PRO A 308 -5.94 13.70 14.66
N LEU A 309 -5.17 12.84 14.01
CA LEU A 309 -5.55 11.46 13.71
C LEU A 309 -5.45 10.62 15.00
N GLN A 310 -6.51 9.87 15.31
CA GLN A 310 -6.50 8.86 16.36
C GLN A 310 -6.20 7.49 15.74
N VAL A 311 -5.31 6.71 16.36
CA VAL A 311 -5.00 5.34 15.94
C VAL A 311 -5.55 4.33 16.94
N VAL A 312 -6.47 3.48 16.48
CA VAL A 312 -7.03 2.40 17.30
C VAL A 312 -6.33 1.10 16.94
N ILE A 313 -5.54 0.57 17.87
CA ILE A 313 -4.83 -0.70 17.71
C ILE A 313 -5.82 -1.86 17.93
N ILE A 314 -5.93 -2.77 16.96
CA ILE A 314 -6.76 -3.96 17.08
C ILE A 314 -5.88 -5.17 17.41
N GLY A 315 -6.21 -5.84 18.52
CA GLY A 315 -5.48 -6.99 19.03
C GLY A 315 -4.60 -6.66 20.23
N GLY A 316 -4.26 -7.70 21.00
CA GLY A 316 -3.50 -7.56 22.24
C GLY A 316 -2.00 -7.34 22.02
N VAL A 317 -1.26 -7.11 23.12
CA VAL A 317 0.21 -6.96 23.10
C VAL A 317 0.95 -8.20 22.58
N ALA A 318 0.29 -9.35 22.61
CA ALA A 318 0.78 -10.59 22.02
C ALA A 318 0.75 -10.60 20.49
N VAL A 319 0.16 -9.59 19.84
CA VAL A 319 0.05 -9.50 18.38
C VAL A 319 0.62 -8.17 17.88
N ILE A 320 0.36 -7.07 18.60
CA ILE A 320 0.96 -5.75 18.37
C ILE A 320 1.47 -5.22 19.69
N THR A 321 2.78 -5.26 19.88
CA THR A 321 3.46 -4.89 21.13
C THR A 321 3.34 -3.40 21.44
N ASP A 322 3.61 -3.03 22.69
CA ASP A 322 3.63 -1.63 23.09
C ASP A 322 4.76 -0.84 22.43
N LYS A 323 5.77 -1.49 21.86
CA LYS A 323 6.80 -0.81 21.05
C LYS A 323 6.19 -0.06 19.87
N VAL A 324 5.24 -0.68 19.16
CA VAL A 324 4.50 0.00 18.07
C VAL A 324 3.65 1.14 18.62
N LYS A 325 2.99 0.94 19.77
CA LYS A 325 2.23 2.01 20.44
C LYS A 325 3.13 3.20 20.78
N LEU A 326 4.32 2.96 21.33
CA LEU A 326 5.29 4.02 21.64
C LEU A 326 5.77 4.75 20.39
N MET A 327 5.89 4.06 19.24
CA MET A 327 6.19 4.70 17.94
C MET A 327 5.07 5.63 17.47
N LEU A 328 3.81 5.20 17.58
CA LEU A 328 2.65 6.03 17.25
C LEU A 328 2.54 7.26 18.16
N GLU A 329 2.76 7.08 19.47
CA GLU A 329 2.71 8.14 20.47
C GLU A 329 3.95 9.05 20.45
N GLY A 330 4.93 8.76 19.59
CA GLY A 330 6.16 9.56 19.46
C GLY A 330 7.19 9.38 20.59
N SER A 331 6.94 8.46 21.53
CA SER A 331 7.86 8.14 22.63
C SER A 331 9.04 7.26 22.20
N GLU A 332 8.93 6.60 21.06
CA GLU A 332 10.02 5.91 20.37
C GLU A 332 10.02 6.33 18.90
N GLN A 333 11.18 6.51 18.28
CA GLN A 333 11.24 6.86 16.86
C GLN A 333 11.67 5.66 16.02
N PRO A 334 10.97 5.36 14.91
CA PRO A 334 11.49 4.40 13.95
C PRO A 334 12.74 4.97 13.26
N PRO A 335 13.70 4.12 12.85
CA PRO A 335 14.96 4.54 12.25
C PRO A 335 14.80 4.84 10.75
N TYR A 336 13.80 5.65 10.38
CA TYR A 336 13.50 5.97 9.00
C TYR A 336 14.30 7.18 8.51
N LEU A 337 15.23 6.94 7.61
CA LEU A 337 16.19 7.94 7.11
C LEU A 337 15.52 9.09 6.36
N LEU A 338 14.45 8.81 5.63
CA LEU A 338 13.74 9.78 4.79
C LEU A 338 12.41 10.21 5.39
N ALA A 339 12.20 9.94 6.69
CA ALA A 339 11.08 10.49 7.40
C ALA A 339 10.99 12.02 7.20
N ASP A 340 9.75 12.50 7.10
CA ASP A 340 9.39 13.93 7.00
C ASP A 340 9.65 14.58 5.65
N LEU A 341 10.25 13.84 4.72
CA LEU A 341 10.34 14.29 3.33
C LEU A 341 9.06 13.96 2.58
N THR A 342 8.48 14.97 1.94
CA THR A 342 7.52 14.78 0.86
C THR A 342 8.27 14.74 -0.47
N ILE A 343 8.25 13.61 -1.16
CA ILE A 343 8.94 13.42 -2.43
C ILE A 343 7.91 13.17 -3.52
N VAL A 344 7.93 13.99 -4.56
CA VAL A 344 7.09 13.80 -5.74
C VAL A 344 7.88 13.05 -6.79
N ILE A 345 7.29 11.94 -7.26
CA ILE A 345 7.82 11.15 -8.36
C ILE A 345 6.92 11.35 -9.55
N ASP A 346 7.54 11.67 -10.68
CA ASP A 346 6.87 11.97 -11.93
C ASP A 346 7.26 10.95 -13.00
N PRO A 347 6.51 9.84 -13.15
CA PRO A 347 6.68 8.97 -14.30
C PRO A 347 6.27 9.74 -15.57
N GLY A 348 7.23 10.06 -16.42
CA GLY A 348 7.00 10.85 -17.64
C GLY A 348 5.95 10.23 -18.55
N HIS A 349 5.27 11.09 -19.34
CA HIS A 349 4.22 10.71 -20.30
C HIS A 349 3.00 10.03 -19.63
N GLY A 350 2.18 9.29 -20.37
CA GLY A 350 1.01 8.57 -19.85
C GLY A 350 -0.29 8.92 -20.56
N GLY A 351 -1.25 7.98 -20.54
CA GLY A 351 -2.51 8.09 -21.25
C GLY A 351 -2.28 8.24 -22.76
N PRO A 352 -2.79 9.32 -23.39
CA PRO A 352 -2.66 9.53 -24.83
C PRO A 352 -1.23 9.87 -25.30
N ASP A 353 -0.32 10.21 -24.38
CA ASP A 353 1.08 10.49 -24.70
C ASP A 353 1.94 9.24 -24.50
N PRO A 354 2.43 8.59 -25.59
CA PRO A 354 3.30 7.42 -25.48
C PRO A 354 4.73 7.75 -25.05
N GLY A 355 5.16 9.01 -25.19
CA GLY A 355 6.57 9.38 -25.19
C GLY A 355 7.34 8.81 -26.38
N ALA A 356 8.64 8.60 -26.22
CA ALA A 356 9.46 7.93 -27.23
C ALA A 356 8.97 6.50 -27.50
N ALA A 357 9.17 6.03 -28.73
CA ALA A 357 8.93 4.66 -29.14
C ALA A 357 10.23 3.98 -29.58
N GLY A 358 10.46 2.79 -29.06
CA GLY A 358 11.56 1.92 -29.46
C GLY A 358 11.27 1.20 -30.77
N SER A 359 12.32 0.64 -31.37
CA SER A 359 12.25 -0.03 -32.67
C SER A 359 11.37 -1.29 -32.66
N SER A 360 11.21 -1.92 -31.49
CA SER A 360 10.37 -3.10 -31.30
C SER A 360 8.94 -2.80 -30.83
N GLY A 361 8.58 -1.51 -30.73
CA GLY A 361 7.26 -1.05 -30.28
C GLY A 361 7.15 -0.79 -28.78
N THR A 362 8.26 -0.81 -28.04
CA THR A 362 8.30 -0.40 -26.63
C THR A 362 7.93 1.09 -26.53
N LEU A 363 7.12 1.46 -25.56
CA LEU A 363 6.73 2.86 -25.31
C LEU A 363 7.36 3.36 -24.02
N GLU A 364 7.88 4.58 -24.03
CA GLU A 364 8.52 5.20 -22.86
C GLU A 364 7.60 5.22 -21.63
N LYS A 365 6.32 5.58 -21.80
CA LYS A 365 5.36 5.60 -20.69
C LYS A 365 5.22 4.27 -19.94
N ASN A 366 5.47 3.15 -20.63
CA ASN A 366 5.40 1.79 -20.08
C ASN A 366 6.69 1.39 -19.34
N ASN A 367 7.79 2.11 -19.57
CA ASN A 367 9.05 1.92 -18.85
C ASN A 367 9.16 2.84 -17.64
N THR A 368 8.73 4.10 -17.78
CA THR A 368 8.82 5.10 -16.70
C THR A 368 7.89 4.78 -15.54
N LEU A 369 6.68 4.27 -15.82
CA LEU A 369 5.69 3.95 -14.79
C LEU A 369 6.19 2.89 -13.79
N PRO A 370 6.64 1.69 -14.21
CA PRO A 370 7.18 0.71 -13.27
C PRO A 370 8.38 1.22 -12.46
N VAL A 371 9.28 2.02 -13.05
CA VAL A 371 10.42 2.59 -12.31
C VAL A 371 9.92 3.56 -11.24
N GLY A 372 8.93 4.41 -11.57
CA GLY A 372 8.33 5.33 -10.61
C GLY A 372 7.62 4.62 -9.45
N LEU A 373 6.86 3.56 -9.74
CA LEU A 373 6.21 2.74 -8.71
C LEU A 373 7.23 2.04 -7.80
N ASN A 374 8.29 1.45 -8.38
CA ASN A 374 9.36 0.82 -7.60
C ASN A 374 10.12 1.85 -6.74
N LEU A 375 10.37 3.05 -7.26
CA LEU A 375 11.05 4.12 -6.52
C LEU A 375 10.17 4.63 -5.37
N ALA A 376 8.86 4.79 -5.61
CA ALA A 376 7.90 5.19 -4.58
C ALA A 376 7.94 4.22 -3.40
N ALA A 377 7.97 2.93 -3.69
CA ALA A 377 8.03 1.89 -2.68
C ALA A 377 9.28 1.94 -1.80
N LEU A 378 10.45 2.13 -2.42
CA LEU A 378 11.72 2.24 -1.70
C LEU A 378 11.73 3.47 -0.79
N LEU A 379 11.23 4.60 -1.29
CA LEU A 379 11.17 5.85 -0.54
C LEU A 379 10.16 5.78 0.63
N ARG A 380 8.98 5.20 0.42
CA ARG A 380 8.00 4.94 1.50
C ARG A 380 8.56 3.97 2.54
N SER A 381 9.28 2.95 2.11
CA SER A 381 9.98 2.02 3.02
C SER A 381 11.02 2.72 3.90
N ALA A 382 11.60 3.81 3.40
CA ALA A 382 12.49 4.69 4.15
C ALA A 382 11.78 5.78 4.95
N GLY A 383 10.44 5.76 5.00
CA GLY A 383 9.57 6.67 5.77
C GLY A 383 9.17 7.95 5.07
N ALA A 384 9.56 8.18 3.80
CA ALA A 384 9.16 9.37 3.06
C ALA A 384 7.66 9.35 2.74
N HIS A 385 7.03 10.51 2.75
CA HIS A 385 5.72 10.72 2.12
C HIS A 385 5.93 10.84 0.62
N VAL A 386 5.31 9.96 -0.16
CA VAL A 386 5.52 9.92 -1.62
C VAL A 386 4.23 10.19 -2.36
N ILE A 387 4.31 11.14 -3.29
CA ILE A 387 3.22 11.51 -4.19
C ILE A 387 3.64 11.17 -5.60
N LEU A 388 2.83 10.37 -6.30
CA LEU A 388 3.02 10.09 -7.72
C LEU A 388 2.17 11.07 -8.54
N THR A 389 2.74 11.67 -9.59
CA THR A 389 1.94 12.45 -10.55
C THR A 389 0.95 11.56 -11.30
N ARG A 390 1.30 10.28 -11.51
CA ARG A 390 0.42 9.21 -11.97
C ARG A 390 0.87 7.86 -11.44
N SER A 391 -0.08 6.99 -11.11
CA SER A 391 0.15 5.60 -10.69
C SER A 391 -0.36 4.57 -11.70
N THR A 392 -1.02 5.03 -12.78
CA THR A 392 -1.53 4.21 -13.90
C THR A 392 -1.19 4.88 -15.24
N ASP A 393 -1.62 4.27 -16.35
CA ASP A 393 -1.45 4.83 -17.70
C ASP A 393 -2.49 5.92 -18.00
N VAL A 394 -2.33 7.07 -17.33
CA VAL A 394 -3.23 8.23 -17.44
C VAL A 394 -2.44 9.53 -17.54
N THR A 395 -3.10 10.58 -18.02
CA THR A 395 -2.63 11.97 -17.86
C THR A 395 -3.09 12.51 -16.51
N PRO A 396 -2.25 13.25 -15.76
CA PRO A 396 -2.70 14.00 -14.56
C PRO A 396 -3.55 15.23 -14.88
N ALA A 397 -3.66 15.65 -16.14
CA ALA A 397 -4.45 16.82 -16.50
C ALA A 397 -5.97 16.52 -16.52
N GLU A 398 -6.75 17.51 -16.10
CA GLU A 398 -8.20 17.48 -16.26
C GLU A 398 -8.62 17.88 -17.68
N GLY A 399 -9.69 17.27 -18.19
CA GLY A 399 -10.29 17.63 -19.48
C GLY A 399 -9.59 17.00 -20.69
N VAL A 400 -9.66 17.69 -21.84
CA VAL A 400 -9.06 17.21 -23.09
C VAL A 400 -7.55 17.34 -23.02
N TYR A 401 -6.84 16.26 -23.31
CA TYR A 401 -5.38 16.22 -23.25
C TYR A 401 -4.73 17.31 -24.13
N SER A 402 -3.75 17.98 -23.54
CA SER A 402 -2.70 18.70 -24.25
C SER A 402 -1.40 18.55 -23.47
N GLU A 403 -0.27 18.47 -24.17
CA GLU A 403 1.06 18.36 -23.55
C GLU A 403 1.30 19.49 -22.54
N ARG A 404 0.88 20.72 -22.88
CA ARG A 404 1.03 21.88 -22.00
C ARG A 404 0.29 21.71 -20.67
N ALA A 405 -0.97 21.27 -20.72
CA ALA A 405 -1.81 21.08 -19.53
C ALA A 405 -1.31 19.91 -18.68
N ASP A 406 -0.84 18.84 -19.32
CA ASP A 406 -0.24 17.66 -18.67
C ASP A 406 1.00 18.06 -17.85
N LEU A 407 1.92 18.79 -18.48
CA LEU A 407 3.11 19.30 -17.82
C LEU A 407 2.80 20.32 -16.70
N GLU A 408 1.78 21.16 -16.87
CA GLU A 408 1.29 22.06 -15.80
C GLU A 408 0.74 21.29 -14.61
N ALA A 409 -0.11 20.29 -14.85
CA ALA A 409 -0.68 19.47 -13.79
C ALA A 409 0.39 18.79 -12.94
N ARG A 410 1.44 18.23 -13.56
CA ARG A 410 2.59 17.63 -12.85
C ARG A 410 3.28 18.63 -11.92
N THR A 411 3.59 19.82 -12.42
CA THR A 411 4.24 20.86 -11.62
C THR A 411 3.33 21.39 -10.51
N LYS A 412 2.02 21.49 -10.78
CA LYS A 412 1.02 21.90 -9.80
C LYS A 412 0.91 20.90 -8.66
N ILE A 413 0.85 19.60 -8.94
CA ILE A 413 0.88 18.54 -7.91
C ILE A 413 2.10 18.71 -7.00
N ALA A 414 3.27 18.95 -7.57
CA ALA A 414 4.50 19.11 -6.80
C ALA A 414 4.53 20.39 -5.95
N ASN A 415 4.13 21.52 -6.51
CA ASN A 415 4.13 22.81 -5.81
C ASN A 415 3.04 22.88 -4.73
N ASP A 416 1.83 22.42 -5.04
CA ASP A 416 0.70 22.42 -4.08
C ASP A 416 0.98 21.53 -2.87
N SER A 417 1.66 20.40 -3.08
CA SER A 417 2.05 19.49 -2.01
C SER A 417 3.23 19.99 -1.18
N LYS A 418 3.88 21.09 -1.59
CA LYS A 418 5.09 21.65 -0.96
C LYS A 418 6.18 20.58 -0.82
N ALA A 419 6.38 19.80 -1.88
CA ALA A 419 7.33 18.70 -1.85
C ALA A 419 8.76 19.19 -1.57
N ASP A 420 9.54 18.37 -0.87
CA ASP A 420 10.96 18.58 -0.60
C ASP A 420 11.84 18.21 -1.79
N LEU A 421 11.39 17.29 -2.65
CA LEU A 421 12.11 16.83 -3.85
C LEU A 421 11.13 16.49 -4.97
N PHE A 422 11.52 16.76 -6.21
CA PHE A 422 10.78 16.35 -7.42
C PHE A 422 11.68 15.53 -8.36
N ILE A 423 11.28 14.30 -8.66
CA ILE A 423 12.05 13.36 -9.48
C ILE A 423 11.22 12.95 -10.71
N SER A 424 11.54 13.48 -11.88
CA SER A 424 10.92 13.08 -13.15
C SER A 424 11.72 11.99 -13.85
N LEU A 425 11.04 10.99 -14.39
CA LEU A 425 11.63 9.77 -14.97
C LEU A 425 11.27 9.66 -16.45
N HIS A 426 12.29 9.53 -17.30
CA HIS A 426 12.16 9.52 -18.75
C HIS A 426 13.13 8.51 -19.40
N ASN A 427 12.94 8.26 -20.70
CA ASN A 427 13.89 7.56 -21.55
C ASN A 427 14.26 8.44 -22.76
N ASP A 428 15.56 8.52 -23.03
CA ASP A 428 16.09 9.33 -24.11
C ASP A 428 15.79 8.66 -25.46
N SER A 429 15.85 9.43 -26.54
CA SER A 429 15.71 8.92 -27.89
C SER A 429 16.44 9.82 -28.87
N PHE A 430 17.18 9.21 -29.79
CA PHE A 430 17.98 9.97 -30.74
C PHE A 430 18.02 9.29 -32.12
N SER A 431 18.17 10.09 -33.17
CA SER A 431 18.18 9.60 -34.55
C SER A 431 19.32 8.64 -34.85
N ASN A 432 20.44 8.72 -34.11
CA ASN A 432 21.50 7.74 -34.15
C ASN A 432 21.23 6.64 -33.09
N PRO A 433 20.90 5.40 -33.50
CA PRO A 433 20.56 4.31 -32.58
C PRO A 433 21.77 3.78 -31.79
N ALA A 434 23.00 4.22 -32.11
CA ALA A 434 24.19 3.91 -31.31
C ALA A 434 24.33 4.80 -30.06
N ALA A 435 23.56 5.90 -29.96
CA ALA A 435 23.50 6.69 -28.73
C ALA A 435 23.07 5.79 -27.56
N SER A 436 23.72 5.95 -26.41
CA SER A 436 23.54 5.10 -25.23
C SER A 436 23.95 5.86 -23.97
N GLY A 437 23.50 5.34 -22.84
CA GLY A 437 23.83 5.80 -21.51
C GLY A 437 22.75 6.66 -20.85
N THR A 438 22.96 6.93 -19.57
CA THR A 438 22.03 7.69 -18.72
C THR A 438 22.49 9.13 -18.49
N THR A 439 21.56 10.07 -18.44
CA THR A 439 21.79 11.49 -18.12
C THR A 439 20.82 11.92 -17.03
N THR A 440 21.27 12.74 -16.09
CA THR A 440 20.39 13.41 -15.11
C THR A 440 20.44 14.90 -15.35
N TYR A 441 19.28 15.49 -15.58
CA TYR A 441 19.14 16.92 -15.85
C TYR A 441 18.69 17.66 -14.59
N TYR A 442 19.27 18.84 -14.41
CA TYR A 442 18.74 19.90 -13.55
C TYR A 442 18.49 21.14 -14.42
N SER A 443 17.86 22.16 -13.85
CA SER A 443 17.68 23.43 -14.54
C SER A 443 18.37 24.58 -13.82
N SER A 444 19.16 25.38 -14.55
CA SER A 444 19.74 26.63 -14.04
C SER A 444 18.71 27.72 -13.74
N VAL A 445 17.49 27.60 -14.29
CA VAL A 445 16.41 28.57 -14.06
C VAL A 445 15.46 28.17 -12.91
N ASN A 446 15.59 26.96 -12.36
CA ASN A 446 14.85 26.55 -11.16
C ASN A 446 15.33 27.40 -9.95
N PRO A 447 14.43 27.85 -9.05
CA PRO A 447 14.78 28.71 -7.92
C PRO A 447 15.78 28.08 -6.94
N LEU A 448 15.86 26.74 -6.89
CA LEU A 448 16.77 25.95 -6.06
C LEU A 448 17.81 25.19 -6.91
N SER A 449 18.25 25.81 -8.01
CA SER A 449 19.20 25.20 -8.95
C SER A 449 20.45 24.59 -8.31
N PRO A 450 21.16 25.22 -7.34
CA PRO A 450 22.32 24.60 -6.70
C PRO A 450 21.99 23.26 -6.03
N GLN A 451 20.83 23.17 -5.37
CA GLN A 451 20.33 21.95 -4.73
C GLN A 451 19.91 20.92 -5.78
N SER A 452 19.21 21.34 -6.84
CA SER A 452 18.82 20.47 -7.96
C SER A 452 20.06 19.85 -8.64
N LYS A 453 21.12 20.64 -8.82
CA LYS A 453 22.38 20.16 -9.39
C LYS A 453 23.05 19.11 -8.48
N ALA A 454 23.15 19.38 -7.18
CA ALA A 454 23.71 18.43 -6.23
C ALA A 454 22.91 17.12 -6.17
N LEU A 455 21.57 17.22 -6.19
CA LEU A 455 20.67 16.07 -6.29
C LEU A 455 20.92 15.27 -7.57
N ALA A 456 21.04 15.95 -8.71
CA ALA A 456 21.33 15.33 -10.00
C ALA A 456 22.69 14.61 -9.99
N GLU A 457 23.71 15.20 -9.36
CA GLU A 457 25.05 14.61 -9.25
C GLU A 457 25.03 13.32 -8.42
N SER A 458 24.33 13.32 -7.27
CA SER A 458 24.18 12.12 -6.45
C SER A 458 23.38 11.02 -7.17
N ILE A 459 22.23 11.36 -7.77
CA ILE A 459 21.42 10.40 -8.53
C ILE A 459 22.19 9.84 -9.72
N GLN A 460 22.86 10.67 -10.50
CA GLN A 460 23.64 10.23 -11.66
C GLN A 460 24.74 9.24 -11.26
N ALA A 461 25.45 9.50 -10.16
CA ALA A 461 26.55 8.65 -9.70
C ALA A 461 26.06 7.26 -9.27
N ASP A 462 25.04 7.21 -8.41
CA ASP A 462 24.54 5.94 -7.87
C ASP A 462 23.69 5.15 -8.87
N LEU A 463 22.93 5.85 -9.73
CA LEU A 463 22.17 5.21 -10.82
C LEU A 463 23.11 4.47 -11.78
N VAL A 464 24.15 5.14 -12.30
CA VAL A 464 25.13 4.54 -13.22
C VAL A 464 25.77 3.29 -12.61
N LYS A 465 26.15 3.37 -11.33
CA LYS A 465 26.72 2.25 -10.60
C LYS A 465 25.76 1.07 -10.49
N ALA A 466 24.47 1.33 -10.29
CA ALA A 466 23.45 0.30 -10.16
C ALA A 466 23.12 -0.37 -11.50
N ILE A 467 22.86 0.40 -12.56
CA ILE A 467 22.35 -0.13 -13.83
C ILE A 467 23.46 -0.54 -14.82
N GLY A 468 24.70 -0.09 -14.61
CA GLY A 468 25.85 -0.46 -15.44
C GLY A 468 25.88 0.16 -16.84
N LEU A 469 24.97 1.09 -17.16
CA LEU A 469 24.98 1.84 -18.42
C LEU A 469 26.04 2.96 -18.42
N PRO A 470 26.55 3.38 -19.59
CA PRO A 470 27.48 4.51 -19.68
C PRO A 470 26.92 5.79 -19.05
N SER A 471 27.73 6.52 -18.29
CA SER A 471 27.34 7.85 -17.81
C SER A 471 27.48 8.89 -18.91
N ARG A 472 26.45 9.72 -19.08
CA ARG A 472 26.49 10.94 -19.90
C ARG A 472 26.60 12.22 -19.06
N GLY A 473 26.82 12.06 -17.76
CA GLY A 473 26.97 13.12 -16.78
C GLY A 473 25.68 13.84 -16.40
N VAL A 474 25.83 14.87 -15.57
CA VAL A 474 24.76 15.80 -15.23
C VAL A 474 24.76 16.96 -16.21
N LYS A 475 23.56 17.38 -16.65
CA LYS A 475 23.41 18.46 -17.64
C LYS A 475 22.38 19.49 -17.20
N ASP A 476 22.58 20.72 -17.66
CA ASP A 476 21.62 21.80 -17.51
C ASP A 476 20.65 21.82 -18.71
N ALA A 477 19.36 21.69 -18.43
CA ALA A 477 18.30 21.85 -19.41
C ALA A 477 17.05 22.45 -18.76
N ALA A 478 16.36 23.34 -19.48
CA ALA A 478 15.15 23.99 -19.01
C ALA A 478 13.87 23.19 -19.38
N PHE A 479 13.86 21.88 -19.09
CA PHE A 479 12.67 21.05 -19.25
C PHE A 479 11.54 21.57 -18.37
N TYR A 480 10.30 21.46 -18.86
CA TYR A 480 9.17 22.17 -18.27
C TYR A 480 8.97 21.84 -16.78
N VAL A 481 8.97 20.55 -16.43
CA VAL A 481 8.64 20.10 -15.08
C VAL A 481 9.69 20.48 -14.03
N ILE A 482 10.98 20.48 -14.40
CA ILE A 482 12.06 20.81 -13.47
C ILE A 482 12.34 22.32 -13.37
N LYS A 483 11.86 23.13 -14.31
CA LYS A 483 12.02 24.60 -14.23
C LYS A 483 10.85 25.33 -13.57
N ASN A 484 9.64 24.75 -13.62
CA ASN A 484 8.43 25.37 -13.05
C ASN A 484 8.02 24.75 -11.70
N THR A 485 8.89 23.94 -11.11
CA THR A 485 8.77 23.44 -9.74
C THR A 485 9.52 24.33 -8.75
N GLU A 486 9.07 24.36 -7.50
CA GLU A 486 9.57 25.26 -6.45
C GLU A 486 10.55 24.58 -5.47
N MET A 487 10.79 23.27 -5.64
CA MET A 487 11.70 22.45 -4.85
C MET A 487 12.91 21.99 -5.69
N PRO A 488 13.96 21.39 -5.09
CA PRO A 488 15.01 20.73 -5.86
C PRO A 488 14.42 19.67 -6.77
N ALA A 489 14.71 19.80 -8.07
CA ALA A 489 14.01 19.06 -9.12
C ALA A 489 14.98 18.51 -10.16
N VAL A 490 14.81 17.24 -10.54
CA VAL A 490 15.62 16.56 -11.55
C VAL A 490 14.76 15.80 -12.55
N LEU A 491 15.29 15.64 -13.76
CA LEU A 491 14.74 14.77 -14.79
C LEU A 491 15.81 13.73 -15.15
N VAL A 492 15.48 12.45 -14.96
CA VAL A 492 16.40 11.33 -15.12
C VAL A 492 16.07 10.62 -16.43
N GLU A 493 17.00 10.66 -17.38
CA GLU A 493 16.97 9.82 -18.58
C GLU A 493 17.66 8.49 -18.29
N LEU A 494 16.87 7.43 -18.14
CA LEU A 494 17.35 6.12 -17.69
C LEU A 494 18.24 5.40 -18.72
N GLY A 495 18.05 5.70 -20.00
CA GLY A 495 18.72 5.10 -21.15
C GLY A 495 18.02 5.52 -22.45
N PHE A 496 18.52 5.09 -23.59
CA PHE A 496 18.02 5.42 -24.92
C PHE A 496 17.07 4.34 -25.44
N LEU A 497 15.79 4.67 -25.59
CA LEU A 497 14.80 3.77 -26.18
C LEU A 497 15.06 3.50 -27.67
N SER A 498 15.75 4.42 -28.34
CA SER A 498 16.23 4.26 -29.73
C SER A 498 17.41 3.28 -29.87
N ASN A 499 18.05 2.89 -28.76
CA ASN A 499 19.16 1.95 -28.77
C ASN A 499 18.63 0.52 -28.58
N PRO A 500 18.85 -0.40 -29.53
CA PRO A 500 18.25 -1.75 -29.45
C PRO A 500 18.65 -2.55 -28.21
N SER A 501 19.86 -2.35 -27.67
CA SER A 501 20.31 -3.04 -26.45
C SER A 501 19.70 -2.43 -25.19
N GLU A 502 19.60 -1.10 -25.11
CA GLU A 502 18.98 -0.44 -23.97
C GLU A 502 17.46 -0.55 -24.01
N GLU A 503 16.81 -0.60 -25.17
CA GLU A 503 15.37 -0.86 -25.32
C GLU A 503 14.96 -2.15 -24.61
N ILE A 504 15.71 -3.25 -24.81
CA ILE A 504 15.47 -4.54 -24.14
C ILE A 504 15.62 -4.41 -22.62
N LEU A 505 16.65 -3.69 -22.16
CA LEU A 505 16.90 -3.48 -20.74
C LEU A 505 15.79 -2.65 -20.11
N LEU A 506 15.44 -1.50 -20.69
CA LEU A 506 14.42 -0.56 -20.20
C LEU A 506 13.04 -1.24 -20.05
N GLY A 507 12.71 -2.17 -20.94
CA GLY A 507 11.47 -2.97 -20.87
C GLY A 507 11.51 -4.12 -19.86
N SER A 508 12.66 -4.41 -19.24
CA SER A 508 12.80 -5.54 -18.31
C SER A 508 12.51 -5.14 -16.86
N SER A 509 11.76 -5.99 -16.14
CA SER A 509 11.43 -5.72 -14.73
C SER A 509 12.66 -5.68 -13.81
N GLU A 510 13.73 -6.42 -14.15
CA GLU A 510 14.98 -6.43 -13.41
C GLU A 510 15.70 -5.09 -13.51
N PHE A 511 15.84 -4.54 -14.71
CA PHE A 511 16.42 -3.23 -14.91
C PHE A 511 15.58 -2.15 -14.21
N GLN A 512 14.25 -2.20 -14.35
CA GLN A 512 13.36 -1.19 -13.77
C GLN A 512 13.49 -1.11 -12.24
N ARG A 513 13.56 -2.27 -11.55
CA ARG A 513 13.84 -2.34 -10.11
C ARG A 513 15.25 -1.83 -9.77
N THR A 514 16.24 -2.19 -10.58
CA THR A 514 17.64 -1.78 -10.36
C THR A 514 17.84 -0.28 -10.55
N ALA A 515 17.18 0.33 -11.54
CA ALA A 515 17.17 1.76 -11.78
C ALA A 515 16.52 2.52 -10.61
N ALA A 516 15.35 2.06 -10.15
CA ALA A 516 14.70 2.62 -8.97
C ALA A 516 15.60 2.54 -7.72
N GLN A 517 16.29 1.41 -7.51
CA GLN A 517 17.27 1.26 -6.43
C GLN A 517 18.43 2.25 -6.56
N GLY A 518 18.98 2.45 -7.77
CA GLY A 518 20.05 3.41 -8.01
C GLY A 518 19.65 4.85 -7.72
N ILE A 519 18.44 5.26 -8.15
CA ILE A 519 17.88 6.58 -7.84
C ILE A 519 17.65 6.74 -6.34
N TYR A 520 17.08 5.72 -5.68
CA TYR A 520 16.89 5.71 -4.23
C TYR A 520 18.20 5.91 -3.46
N GLN A 521 19.26 5.18 -3.84
CA GLN A 521 20.59 5.37 -3.24
C GLN A 521 21.13 6.79 -3.48
N GLY A 522 20.96 7.33 -4.69
CA GLY A 522 21.34 8.71 -4.99
C GLY A 522 20.60 9.75 -4.12
N ILE A 523 19.33 9.52 -3.81
CA ILE A 523 18.56 10.38 -2.89
C ILE A 523 19.10 10.26 -1.45
N LEU A 524 19.41 9.05 -0.98
CA LEU A 524 20.04 8.85 0.33
C LEU A 524 21.39 9.58 0.42
N SER A 525 22.26 9.38 -0.58
CA SER A 525 23.56 10.05 -0.71
C SER A 525 23.41 11.58 -0.70
N TYR A 526 22.43 12.12 -1.42
CA TYR A 526 22.13 13.56 -1.42
C TYR A 526 21.72 14.08 -0.04
N LYS A 527 20.96 13.29 0.73
CA LYS A 527 20.55 13.61 2.10
C LYS A 527 21.65 13.36 3.14
N GLY A 528 22.77 12.75 2.73
CA GLY A 528 23.94 12.50 3.57
C GLY A 528 23.85 11.22 4.41
N PHE A 529 23.14 10.21 3.91
CA PHE A 529 23.02 8.88 4.53
C PHE A 529 23.97 7.85 3.92
#